data_AF-A0A359H6W1-F1
#
_entry.id   AF-A0A359H6W1-F1
#
_cell.length_a   1.000
_cell.length_b   1.000
_cell.length_c   1.000
_cell.angle_alpha   90.00
_cell.angle_beta   90.00
_cell.angle_gamma   90.00
#
_symmetry.space_group_name_H-M   'P 1'
#
loop_
_entity.id
_entity.type
_entity.pdbx_description
1 polymer ?
#
loop_
_entity_poly.entity_id
_entity_poly.type
_entity_poly.pdbx_seq_one_letter_code
_entity_poly.pdbx_strand_id
1 'polypeptide(L)' 'ARAGVGSMIIIDADVVNPSNKNRQLLALDSNMGKPKAHLMHDRLLDINPSIKVTVIQEFLTQENVDELLSQR' A
#
# COMPACT_ATOMS: atom_id res chain seq x y z
N ALA A 1 -0.64 10.34 -4.86
CA ALA A 1 -1.96 10.59 -5.46
C ALA A 1 -2.42 12.05 -5.35
N ARG A 2 -2.76 12.58 -4.17
CA ARG A 2 -3.41 13.91 -4.03
C ARG A 2 -2.59 15.13 -4.47
N ALA A 3 -1.26 15.01 -4.51
CA ALA A 3 -0.34 16.07 -4.90
C ALA A 3 0.24 15.90 -6.33
N GLY A 4 -0.33 15.01 -7.15
CA GLY A 4 0.12 14.82 -8.53
C GLY A 4 1.37 13.96 -8.72
N VAL A 5 1.85 13.25 -7.68
CA VAL A 5 2.88 12.21 -7.84
C VAL A 5 2.40 11.16 -8.85
N GLY A 6 3.17 10.93 -9.91
CA GLY A 6 2.80 10.08 -11.05
C GLY A 6 3.11 8.59 -10.92
N SER A 7 4.04 8.21 -10.02
CA SER A 7 4.38 6.81 -9.75
C SER A 7 4.59 6.55 -8.25
N MET A 8 4.17 5.40 -7.74
CA MET A 8 4.33 5.00 -6.34
C MET A 8 4.50 3.48 -6.21
N ILE A 9 5.44 3.05 -5.40
CA ILE A 9 5.58 1.65 -4.98
C ILE A 9 5.10 1.54 -3.54
N ILE A 10 4.24 0.56 -3.24
CA ILE A 10 3.76 0.27 -1.88
C ILE A 10 4.26 -1.12 -1.49
N ILE A 11 5.00 -1.17 -0.38
CA ILE A 11 5.55 -2.40 0.20
C ILE A 11 4.94 -2.57 1.59
N ASP A 12 4.05 -3.55 1.76
CA ASP A 12 3.44 -3.88 3.06
C ASP A 12 2.90 -5.33 3.01
N ALA A 13 3.36 -6.20 3.91
CA ALA A 13 2.93 -7.59 4.02
C ALA A 13 1.68 -7.79 4.89
N ASP A 14 1.30 -6.79 5.69
CA ASP A 14 0.25 -6.95 6.68
C ASP A 14 -1.15 -6.89 6.05
N VAL A 15 -2.09 -7.43 6.82
CA VAL A 15 -3.52 -7.25 6.62
C VAL A 15 -4.10 -6.26 7.64
N VAL A 16 -5.26 -5.70 7.31
CA VAL A 16 -5.99 -4.79 8.20
C VAL A 16 -6.49 -5.55 9.45
N ASN A 17 -6.15 -5.03 10.62
CA ASN A 17 -6.57 -5.57 11.92
C ASN A 17 -7.47 -4.57 12.69
N PRO A 18 -8.34 -5.04 13.61
CA PRO A 18 -9.21 -4.17 14.40
C PRO A 18 -8.45 -3.11 15.21
N SER A 19 -7.27 -3.47 15.73
CA SER A 19 -6.42 -2.55 16.49
C SER A 19 -5.86 -1.40 15.65
N ASN A 20 -5.97 -1.44 14.31
CA ASN A 20 -5.50 -0.38 13.42
C ASN A 20 -6.51 0.78 13.28
N LYS A 21 -7.79 0.59 13.67
CA LYS A 21 -8.88 1.58 13.50
C LYS A 21 -8.56 2.96 14.08
N ASN A 22 -7.78 3.01 15.16
CA ASN A 22 -7.44 4.27 15.83
C ASN A 22 -6.41 5.14 15.08
N ARG A 23 -5.71 4.61 14.05
CA ARG A 23 -4.56 5.30 13.45
C ARG A 23 -4.31 5.03 11.97
N GLN A 24 -5.07 4.14 11.32
CA GLN A 24 -4.89 3.81 9.92
C GLN A 24 -6.17 4.05 9.13
N LEU A 25 -6.06 4.86 8.07
CA LEU A 25 -7.18 5.28 7.23
C LEU A 25 -7.94 4.10 6.59
N LEU A 26 -7.26 3.00 6.29
CA LEU A 26 -7.83 1.83 5.60
C LEU A 26 -8.57 0.87 6.55
N ALA A 27 -8.46 1.06 7.87
CA ALA A 27 -9.03 0.18 8.87
C ALA A 27 -10.53 0.41 9.06
N LEU A 28 -11.31 0.00 8.06
CA LEU A 28 -12.78 0.01 8.07
C LEU A 28 -13.29 -1.42 8.28
N ASP A 29 -14.51 -1.58 8.83
CA ASP A 29 -15.11 -2.91 9.03
C ASP A 29 -15.18 -3.73 7.73
N SER A 30 -15.45 -3.08 6.59
CA SER A 30 -15.46 -3.70 5.26
C SER A 30 -14.09 -4.22 4.77
N ASN A 31 -13.01 -3.85 5.46
CA ASN A 31 -11.64 -4.06 5.04
C ASN A 31 -10.87 -5.04 5.94
N MET A 32 -11.48 -5.55 7.01
CA MET A 32 -10.83 -6.45 7.95
C MET A 32 -10.25 -7.70 7.25
N GLY A 33 -9.02 -8.06 7.59
CA GLY A 33 -8.31 -9.22 7.02
C GLY A 33 -7.84 -9.05 5.58
N LYS A 34 -8.13 -7.93 4.91
CA LYS A 34 -7.64 -7.66 3.55
C LYS A 34 -6.22 -7.08 3.57
N PRO A 35 -5.38 -7.36 2.56
CA PRO A 35 -4.02 -6.81 2.48
C PRO A 35 -4.02 -5.27 2.45
N LYS A 36 -3.21 -4.65 3.30
CA LYS A 36 -3.13 -3.18 3.38
C LYS A 36 -2.60 -2.56 2.09
N ALA A 37 -1.57 -3.17 1.49
CA ALA A 37 -0.94 -2.65 0.27
C ALA A 37 -1.93 -2.60 -0.90
N HIS A 38 -2.70 -3.67 -1.12
CA HIS A 38 -3.73 -3.73 -2.17
C HIS A 38 -4.86 -2.72 -1.93
N LEU A 39 -5.36 -2.61 -0.70
CA LEU A 39 -6.37 -1.59 -0.37
C LEU A 39 -5.87 -0.16 -0.59
N MET A 40 -4.58 0.10 -0.32
CA MET A 40 -3.99 1.41 -0.60
C MET A 40 -3.89 1.65 -2.10
N HIS A 41 -3.49 0.65 -2.89
CA HIS A 41 -3.46 0.73 -4.35
C HIS A 41 -4.82 1.15 -4.92
N ASP A 42 -5.88 0.44 -4.55
CA ASP A 42 -7.23 0.72 -5.06
C ASP A 42 -7.66 2.14 -4.69
N ARG A 43 -7.41 2.54 -3.44
CA ARG A 43 -7.69 3.89 -2.97
C ARG A 43 -6.89 4.97 -3.71
N LEU A 44 -5.63 4.71 -4.08
CA LEU A 44 -4.82 5.66 -4.80
C LEU A 44 -5.33 5.86 -6.23
N LEU A 45 -5.80 4.80 -6.89
CA LEU A 45 -6.43 4.86 -8.21
C LEU A 45 -7.78 5.60 -8.15
N ASP A 46 -8.58 5.38 -7.11
CA ASP A 46 -9.82 6.15 -6.90
C ASP A 46 -9.55 7.66 -6.78
N ILE A 47 -8.40 8.05 -6.23
CA ILE A 47 -8.01 9.46 -6.06
C ILE A 47 -7.39 10.03 -7.34
N ASN A 48 -6.51 9.29 -7.99
CA ASN A 48 -5.84 9.69 -9.23
C ASN A 48 -5.75 8.47 -10.16
N PRO A 49 -6.69 8.28 -11.11
CA PRO A 49 -6.68 7.13 -12.01
C PRO A 49 -5.45 7.05 -12.93
N SER A 50 -4.70 8.13 -13.09
CA SER A 50 -3.49 8.18 -13.92
C SER A 50 -2.20 7.79 -13.19
N ILE A 51 -2.25 7.62 -11.86
CA ILE A 51 -1.06 7.21 -11.09
C ILE A 51 -0.68 5.77 -11.42
N LYS A 52 0.62 5.53 -11.63
CA LYS A 52 1.16 4.18 -11.71
C LYS A 52 1.46 3.69 -10.30
N VAL A 53 0.87 2.56 -9.90
CA VAL A 53 1.07 2.00 -8.56
C VAL A 53 1.53 0.56 -8.68
N THR A 54 2.67 0.26 -8.06
CA THR A 54 3.18 -1.11 -7.93
C THR A 54 2.96 -1.56 -6.49
N VAL A 55 2.37 -2.74 -6.31
CA VAL A 55 2.14 -3.35 -5.00
C VAL A 55 3.09 -4.51 -4.81
N ILE A 56 3.79 -4.52 -3.68
CA ILE A 56 4.67 -5.61 -3.25
C ILE A 56 4.19 -6.04 -1.86
N GLN A 57 3.58 -7.21 -1.77
CA GLN A 57 3.01 -7.71 -0.52
C GLN A 57 4.03 -8.58 0.23
N GLU A 58 5.16 -7.98 0.59
CA GLU A 58 6.27 -8.65 1.27
C GLU A 58 6.82 -7.77 2.39
N PHE A 59 7.50 -8.39 3.36
CA PHE A 59 8.23 -7.64 4.37
C PHE A 59 9.52 -7.12 3.77
N LEU A 60 9.84 -5.85 4.06
CA LEU A 60 11.15 -5.31 3.74
C LEU A 60 12.17 -5.90 4.73
N THR A 61 13.16 -6.62 4.21
CA THR A 61 14.26 -7.22 4.97
C THR A 61 15.60 -6.67 4.47
N GLN A 62 16.68 -6.95 5.19
CA GLN A 62 18.02 -6.50 4.77
C GLN A 62 18.47 -7.19 3.48
N GLU A 63 17.96 -8.39 3.21
CA GLU A 63 18.32 -9.20 2.06
C GLU A 63 17.61 -8.76 0.78
N ASN A 64 16.37 -8.26 0.88
CA ASN A 64 15.56 -7.87 -0.28
C ASN A 64 15.49 -6.36 -0.53
N VAL A 65 15.94 -5.52 0.42
CA VAL A 65 15.80 -4.05 0.30
C VAL A 65 16.46 -3.48 -0.95
N ASP A 66 17.66 -3.92 -1.29
CA ASP A 66 18.38 -3.40 -2.46
C ASP A 66 17.67 -3.78 -3.77
N GLU A 67 17.16 -5.00 -3.86
CA GLU A 67 16.37 -5.47 -5.00
C GLU A 67 15.07 -4.68 -5.12
N LEU A 68 14.30 -4.57 -4.03
CA LEU A 68 12.99 -3.92 -4.02
C LEU A 68 13.09 -2.41 -4.31
N LEU A 69 14.11 -1.72 -3.81
CA LEU A 69 14.32 -0.30 -4.06
C LEU A 69 14.93 0.00 -5.43
N SER A 70 15.51 -1.01 -6.10
CA SER A 70 16.03 -0.85 -7.46
C SER A 70 14.93 -0.84 -8.54
N GLN A 71 13.71 -1.27 -8.19
CA GLN A 71 12.56 -1.24 -9.10
C GLN A 71 12.13 0.22 -9.35
N ARG A 72 12.09 0.64 -10.62
CA ARG A 72 11.73 1.99 -11.08
C ARG A 72 10.46 2.01 -11.90
#